data_AF-A0A7J3WVV2-F1
#
_entry.id   AF-A0A7J3WVV2-F1
#
_cell.length_a   1.000
_cell.length_b   1.000
_cell.length_c   1.000
_cell.angle_alpha   90.00
_cell.angle_beta   90.00
_cell.angle_gamma   90.00
#
_symmetry.space_group_name_H-M   'P 1'
#
loop_
_entity.id
_entity.type
_entity.pdbx_description
1 polymer ?
#
loop_
_entity_poly.entity_id
_entity_poly.type
_entity_poly.pdbx_seq_one_letter_code
_entity_poly.pdbx_strand_id
1 'polypeptide(L)'
;MALTDITDYASRRITRVGAHSHIKGLGLDGLRAKPIADGLVGQIEAREAAGIVVKMIKEGKMAGRAVLFAGPPGTGKTAIAYGVAKELGKDVPFVALSGSEIYSSELKKTEVLTQAMRKAIGVRLREQRHVYEGEVVQLDIKTRKHPYNPYQEIPDHVVIGLATKDDRRVFKAGQSIALHLIQQGVTLGDIIMIDAETGKVTKLGRSEEAAEKYEITTWEEKPIPRPAGPVEKNKEFVYVLTLHDLDQISAQHRSGGLFSLLFGGPPSKEIDSEIRKEVDEMVKKRLEEGTAEIIPGVLFIDEVHLLDIEAFSFLNAAMESELAPILIFASNRGVTKVRGTDIESPHGIPLDLLDRLLIISTRPYTRDEIKKILEIRAAEEKVRISSEALEALTDIGVESTLRYAVQLLRPSMEIAKGNGKEEITVQDVIEAKKLFSDIKRSVEELRRFEELMLK
;
A
#
# COMPACT_ATOMS: atom_id res chain seq x y z
N MET A 1 19.54 -12.71 9.62
CA MET A 1 19.13 -11.95 8.42
C MET A 1 20.18 -10.88 8.15
N ALA A 2 20.77 -10.83 6.95
CA ALA A 2 21.77 -9.81 6.63
C ALA A 2 21.09 -8.52 6.14
N LEU A 3 21.74 -7.39 6.38
CA LEU A 3 21.19 -6.05 6.10
C LEU A 3 21.03 -5.79 4.59
N THR A 4 21.80 -6.48 3.77
CA THR A 4 21.69 -6.48 2.31
C THR A 4 20.35 -6.99 1.82
N ASP A 5 19.77 -7.99 2.50
CA ASP A 5 18.52 -8.64 2.09
C ASP A 5 17.32 -7.71 2.33
N ILE A 6 17.36 -6.95 3.43
CA ILE A 6 16.39 -5.90 3.77
C ILE A 6 16.40 -4.80 2.70
N THR A 7 17.60 -4.32 2.34
CA THR A 7 17.77 -3.26 1.33
C THR A 7 17.28 -3.71 -0.04
N ASP A 8 17.61 -4.94 -0.46
CA ASP A 8 17.23 -5.46 -1.77
C ASP A 8 15.71 -5.76 -1.85
N TYR A 9 15.11 -6.30 -0.78
CA TYR A 9 13.65 -6.53 -0.74
C TYR A 9 12.86 -5.21 -0.80
N ALA A 10 13.27 -4.20 -0.04
CA ALA A 10 12.63 -2.88 -0.05
C ALA A 10 12.63 -2.23 -1.44
N SER A 11 13.72 -2.38 -2.20
CA SER A 11 13.86 -1.82 -3.56
C SER A 11 12.93 -2.46 -4.61
N ARG A 12 12.47 -3.70 -4.38
CA ARG A 12 11.62 -4.47 -5.32
C ARG A 12 10.12 -4.23 -5.12
N ARG A 13 9.72 -3.48 -4.09
CA ARG A 13 8.31 -3.33 -3.70
C ARG A 13 7.60 -2.28 -4.57
N ILE A 14 6.80 -2.76 -5.52
CA ILE A 14 5.84 -1.93 -6.25
C ILE A 14 4.64 -1.67 -5.35
N THR A 15 4.38 -0.41 -4.99
CA THR A 15 3.15 -0.02 -4.28
C THR A 15 1.97 -0.18 -5.25
N ARG A 16 1.10 -1.19 -5.03
CA ARG A 16 -0.12 -1.35 -5.83
C ARG A 16 -1.08 -0.19 -5.52
N VAL A 17 -1.43 0.58 -6.55
CA VAL A 17 -2.41 1.67 -6.48
C VAL A 17 -3.80 1.05 -6.33
N GLY A 18 -4.41 1.17 -5.14
CA GLY A 18 -5.77 0.67 -4.88
C GLY A 18 -6.88 1.63 -5.36
N ALA A 19 -8.13 1.15 -5.39
CA ALA A 19 -9.33 1.90 -5.84
C ALA A 19 -9.63 3.21 -5.06
N HIS A 20 -8.93 3.43 -3.94
CA HIS A 20 -9.06 4.60 -3.06
C HIS A 20 -7.81 5.49 -3.07
N SER A 21 -6.96 5.40 -4.10
CA SER A 21 -5.72 6.19 -4.22
C SER A 21 -5.91 7.72 -4.26
N HIS A 22 -7.11 8.18 -4.63
CA HIS A 22 -7.49 9.60 -4.64
C HIS A 22 -7.68 10.20 -3.24
N ILE A 23 -7.88 9.35 -2.23
CA ILE A 23 -8.11 9.77 -0.85
C ILE A 23 -6.76 10.09 -0.20
N LYS A 24 -6.62 11.32 0.28
CA LYS A 24 -5.38 11.86 0.86
C LYS A 24 -5.41 11.96 2.38
N GLY A 25 -6.59 11.84 2.99
CA GLY A 25 -6.82 12.05 4.42
C GLY A 25 -8.31 12.09 4.74
N LEU A 26 -8.65 12.47 5.98
CA LEU A 26 -10.04 12.63 6.39
C LEU A 26 -10.65 14.00 6.04
N GLY A 27 -9.85 14.96 5.56
CA GLY A 27 -10.35 16.29 5.16
C GLY A 27 -10.87 17.13 6.32
N LEU A 28 -10.17 17.06 7.46
CA LEU A 28 -10.55 17.73 8.70
C LEU A 28 -9.81 19.06 8.87
N ASP A 29 -10.47 20.01 9.53
CA ASP A 29 -9.85 21.19 10.13
C ASP A 29 -9.96 21.07 11.65
N GLY A 30 -8.87 20.66 12.27
CA GLY A 30 -8.90 20.11 13.63
C GLY A 30 -9.75 18.83 13.67
N LEU A 31 -10.91 18.89 14.33
CA LEU A 31 -11.87 17.79 14.39
C LEU A 31 -13.13 18.02 13.56
N ARG A 32 -13.21 19.11 12.80
CA ARG A 32 -14.39 19.43 11.97
C ARG A 32 -14.18 19.02 10.53
N ALA A 33 -15.10 18.28 9.95
CA ALA A 33 -14.98 17.83 8.57
C ALA A 33 -15.42 18.93 7.60
N LYS A 34 -14.56 19.26 6.62
CA LYS A 34 -14.97 20.12 5.51
C LYS A 34 -15.91 19.35 4.57
N PRO A 35 -16.93 19.99 3.97
CA PRO A 35 -17.88 19.32 3.08
C PRO A 35 -17.19 18.53 1.94
N ILE A 36 -16.11 19.08 1.39
CA ILE A 36 -15.28 18.46 0.36
C ILE A 36 -13.81 18.73 0.72
N ALA A 37 -13.04 17.69 1.01
CA ALA A 37 -11.60 17.79 1.26
C ALA A 37 -10.92 16.42 1.17
N ASP A 38 -9.65 16.41 0.75
CA ASP A 38 -8.78 15.22 0.69
C ASP A 38 -9.37 14.00 -0.03
N GLY A 39 -10.19 14.24 -1.05
CA GLY A 39 -10.84 13.19 -1.85
C GLY A 39 -12.13 12.64 -1.23
N LEU A 40 -12.55 13.10 -0.05
CA LEU A 40 -13.81 12.77 0.58
C LEU A 40 -14.86 13.88 0.37
N VAL A 41 -16.11 13.45 0.19
CA VAL A 41 -17.28 14.32 0.04
C VAL A 41 -18.31 13.91 1.07
N GLY A 42 -18.89 14.87 1.78
CA GLY A 42 -19.95 14.60 2.75
C GLY A 42 -19.47 13.72 3.91
N GLN A 43 -20.36 12.85 4.41
CA GLN A 43 -20.15 11.96 5.57
C GLN A 43 -19.49 12.69 6.76
N ILE A 44 -19.95 13.92 7.03
CA ILE A 44 -19.34 14.84 7.98
C ILE A 44 -19.24 14.17 9.35
N GLU A 45 -20.36 13.65 9.86
CA GLU A 45 -20.42 13.04 11.20
C GLU A 45 -19.49 11.82 11.32
N ALA A 46 -19.45 10.97 10.30
CA ALA A 46 -18.60 9.78 10.29
C ALA A 46 -17.10 10.13 10.18
N ARG A 47 -16.75 11.18 9.43
CA ARG A 47 -15.38 11.68 9.30
C ARG A 47 -14.89 12.36 10.57
N GLU A 48 -15.74 13.14 11.23
CA GLU A 48 -15.43 13.76 12.52
C GLU A 48 -15.22 12.69 13.60
N ALA A 49 -16.10 11.68 13.67
CA ALA A 49 -15.92 10.54 14.55
C ALA A 49 -14.62 9.77 14.25
N ALA A 50 -14.31 9.55 12.97
CA ALA A 50 -13.05 8.95 12.55
C ALA A 50 -11.83 9.80 12.95
N GLY A 51 -11.94 11.14 12.92
CA GLY A 51 -10.91 12.06 13.40
C GLY A 51 -10.64 11.94 14.90
N ILE A 52 -11.71 11.76 15.70
CA ILE A 52 -11.59 11.48 17.14
C ILE A 52 -10.87 10.14 17.36
N VAL A 53 -11.22 9.11 16.59
CA VAL A 53 -10.54 7.81 16.62
C VAL A 53 -9.05 7.98 16.29
N VAL A 54 -8.69 8.70 15.23
CA VAL A 54 -7.28 8.99 14.89
C VAL A 54 -6.54 9.65 16.05
N LYS A 55 -7.18 10.62 16.72
CA LYS A 55 -6.60 11.26 17.91
C LYS A 55 -6.39 10.27 19.05
N MET A 56 -7.39 9.42 19.34
CA MET A 56 -7.27 8.38 20.36
C MET A 56 -6.15 7.38 20.06
N ILE A 57 -5.98 6.99 18.78
CA ILE A 57 -4.90 6.12 18.33
C ILE A 57 -3.55 6.78 18.60
N LYS A 58 -3.36 8.03 18.18
CA LYS A 58 -2.11 8.79 18.40
C LYS A 58 -1.79 8.99 19.89
N GLU A 59 -2.81 9.01 20.75
CA GLU A 59 -2.68 9.09 22.20
C GLU A 59 -2.53 7.71 22.89
N GLY A 60 -2.55 6.60 22.15
CA GLY A 60 -2.45 5.24 22.71
C GLY A 60 -3.69 4.75 23.46
N LYS A 61 -4.85 5.37 23.26
CA LYS A 61 -6.10 5.09 24.00
C LYS A 61 -7.05 4.10 23.29
N MET A 62 -6.51 3.30 22.38
CA MET A 62 -7.28 2.31 21.58
C MET A 62 -6.99 0.85 21.95
N ALA A 63 -6.17 0.59 22.96
CA ALA A 63 -5.87 -0.77 23.40
C ALA A 63 -7.16 -1.57 23.68
N GLY A 64 -7.26 -2.78 23.14
CA GLY A 64 -8.42 -3.67 23.28
C GLY A 64 -9.71 -3.17 22.61
N ARG A 65 -9.65 -2.12 21.77
CA ARG A 65 -10.82 -1.56 21.07
C ARG A 65 -10.64 -1.62 19.56
N ALA A 66 -11.74 -1.80 18.86
CA ALA A 66 -11.79 -1.76 17.41
C ALA A 66 -12.88 -0.80 16.94
N VAL A 67 -12.92 -0.50 15.64
CA VAL A 67 -13.90 0.41 15.04
C VAL A 67 -14.82 -0.40 14.14
N LEU A 68 -16.12 -0.11 14.16
CA LEU A 68 -17.08 -0.66 13.21
C LEU A 68 -17.72 0.48 12.41
N PHE A 69 -17.47 0.51 11.11
CA PHE A 69 -18.27 1.33 10.20
C PHE A 69 -19.54 0.56 9.82
N ALA A 70 -20.69 1.07 10.26
CA ALA A 70 -22.00 0.48 9.97
C ALA A 70 -22.78 1.37 8.99
N GLY A 71 -23.43 0.77 7.99
CA GLY A 71 -24.38 1.50 7.14
C GLY A 71 -24.55 0.88 5.76
N PRO A 72 -25.47 1.42 4.94
CA PRO A 72 -25.81 0.87 3.63
C PRO A 72 -24.61 0.65 2.70
N PRO A 73 -24.70 -0.23 1.69
CA PRO A 73 -23.69 -0.34 0.64
C PRO A 73 -23.46 1.01 -0.06
N GLY A 74 -22.20 1.31 -0.40
CA GLY A 74 -21.89 2.52 -1.17
C GLY A 74 -21.80 3.83 -0.39
N THR A 75 -21.88 3.81 0.95
CA THR A 75 -21.79 5.01 1.82
C THR A 75 -20.36 5.45 2.17
N GLY A 76 -19.33 4.83 1.57
CA GLY A 76 -17.94 5.26 1.76
C GLY A 76 -17.21 4.71 2.99
N LYS A 77 -17.69 3.61 3.61
CA LYS A 77 -17.01 2.97 4.77
C LYS A 77 -15.52 2.70 4.53
N THR A 78 -15.19 2.02 3.43
CA THR A 78 -13.80 1.71 3.03
C THR A 78 -12.99 2.98 2.74
N ALA A 79 -13.64 4.00 2.16
CA ALA A 79 -13.02 5.28 1.85
C ALA A 79 -12.61 6.04 3.13
N ILE A 80 -13.50 6.08 4.13
CA ILE A 80 -13.21 6.71 5.44
C ILE A 80 -12.12 5.93 6.17
N ALA A 81 -12.16 4.58 6.17
CA ALA A 81 -11.12 3.75 6.78
C ALA A 81 -9.74 3.99 6.15
N TYR A 82 -9.67 4.17 4.83
CA TYR A 82 -8.44 4.55 4.15
C TYR A 82 -7.98 5.97 4.54
N GLY A 83 -8.93 6.90 4.69
CA GLY A 83 -8.67 8.24 5.22
C GLY A 83 -8.06 8.21 6.63
N VAL A 84 -8.57 7.35 7.53
CA VAL A 84 -7.99 7.11 8.87
C VAL A 84 -6.52 6.72 8.77
N ALA A 85 -6.18 5.75 7.91
CA ALA A 85 -4.80 5.32 7.73
C ALA A 85 -3.89 6.45 7.24
N LYS A 86 -4.36 7.28 6.30
CA LYS A 86 -3.59 8.45 5.81
C LYS A 86 -3.38 9.52 6.88
N GLU A 87 -4.38 9.72 7.75
CA GLU A 87 -4.29 10.67 8.86
C GLU A 87 -3.31 10.20 9.95
N LEU A 88 -3.12 8.89 10.10
CA LEU A 88 -2.14 8.31 11.02
C LEU A 88 -0.70 8.52 10.51
N GLY A 89 -0.47 8.42 9.20
CA GLY A 89 0.82 8.74 8.59
C GLY A 89 1.01 8.12 7.21
N LYS A 90 2.01 8.62 6.47
CA LYS A 90 2.34 8.12 5.11
C LYS A 90 2.90 6.70 5.11
N ASP A 91 3.65 6.35 6.16
CA ASP A 91 4.31 5.06 6.33
C ASP A 91 3.41 4.00 6.98
N VAL A 92 2.18 4.36 7.33
CA VAL A 92 1.25 3.49 8.05
C VAL A 92 0.72 2.42 7.09
N PRO A 93 0.97 1.12 7.36
CA PRO A 93 0.43 0.05 6.53
C PRO A 93 -1.09 0.04 6.58
N PHE A 94 -1.73 -0.15 5.43
CA PHE A 94 -3.17 -0.38 5.32
C PHE A 94 -3.40 -1.70 4.59
N VAL A 95 -4.01 -2.65 5.29
CA VAL A 95 -4.39 -3.95 4.74
C VAL A 95 -5.91 -3.99 4.68
N ALA A 96 -6.45 -4.23 3.49
CA ALA A 96 -7.87 -4.51 3.31
C ALA A 96 -8.05 -6.00 3.02
N LEU A 97 -9.04 -6.60 3.69
CA LEU A 97 -9.43 -7.99 3.56
C LEU A 97 -10.96 -8.06 3.49
N SER A 98 -11.54 -8.81 2.56
CA SER A 98 -12.98 -9.13 2.66
C SER A 98 -13.17 -10.28 3.65
N GLY A 99 -14.26 -10.28 4.42
CA GLY A 99 -14.63 -11.38 5.30
C GLY A 99 -14.80 -12.73 4.57
N SER A 100 -14.93 -12.72 3.24
CA SER A 100 -14.92 -13.94 2.43
C SER A 100 -13.51 -14.45 2.08
N GLU A 101 -12.50 -13.57 2.06
CA GLU A 101 -11.13 -13.90 1.64
C GLU A 101 -10.38 -14.77 2.65
N ILE A 102 -10.88 -14.90 3.89
CA ILE A 102 -10.30 -15.81 4.90
C ILE A 102 -10.51 -17.28 4.55
N TYR A 103 -11.48 -17.59 3.67
CA TYR A 103 -11.78 -18.95 3.25
C TYR A 103 -10.94 -19.30 2.03
N SER A 104 -9.72 -19.78 2.28
CA SER A 104 -8.79 -20.24 1.25
C SER A 104 -8.76 -21.77 1.17
N SER A 105 -8.60 -22.31 -0.03
CA SER A 105 -8.30 -23.73 -0.25
C SER A 105 -6.83 -24.07 0.01
N GLU A 106 -5.95 -23.07 -0.01
CA GLU A 106 -4.51 -23.25 0.11
C GLU A 106 -3.98 -22.97 1.52
N LEU A 107 -4.65 -22.09 2.27
CA LEU A 107 -4.21 -21.61 3.58
C LEU A 107 -5.32 -21.79 4.61
N LYS A 108 -4.94 -22.10 5.86
CA LYS A 108 -5.89 -22.10 6.97
C LYS A 108 -6.43 -20.68 7.22
N LYS A 109 -7.68 -20.56 7.67
CA LYS A 109 -8.32 -19.27 7.99
C LYS A 109 -7.47 -18.43 8.96
N THR A 110 -6.96 -19.07 10.01
CA THR A 110 -6.09 -18.44 11.02
C THR A 110 -4.77 -17.99 10.43
N GLU A 111 -4.23 -18.69 9.43
CA GLU A 111 -3.02 -18.28 8.74
C GLU A 111 -3.26 -17.06 7.84
N VAL A 112 -4.39 -17.02 7.11
CA VAL A 112 -4.78 -15.82 6.34
C VAL A 112 -4.91 -14.59 7.24
N LEU A 113 -5.60 -14.74 8.37
CA LEU A 113 -5.75 -13.66 9.37
C LEU A 113 -4.41 -13.28 9.99
N THR A 114 -3.55 -14.25 10.32
CA THR A 114 -2.22 -13.97 10.88
C THR A 114 -1.36 -13.19 9.90
N GLN A 115 -1.35 -13.57 8.61
CA GLN A 115 -0.64 -12.82 7.58
C GLN A 115 -1.20 -11.41 7.42
N ALA A 116 -2.54 -11.25 7.42
CA ALA A 116 -3.17 -9.93 7.33
C ALA A 116 -2.77 -9.03 8.51
N MET A 117 -2.76 -9.56 9.73
CA MET A 117 -2.29 -8.86 10.93
C MET A 117 -0.82 -8.46 10.81
N ARG A 118 0.06 -9.39 10.44
CA ARG A 118 1.50 -9.11 10.31
C ARG A 118 1.83 -8.15 9.15
N LYS A 119 1.01 -8.13 8.08
CA LYS A 119 1.08 -7.11 7.02
C LYS A 119 0.62 -5.73 7.48
N ALA A 120 -0.23 -5.67 8.50
CA ALA A 120 -0.73 -4.42 9.06
C ALA A 120 0.18 -3.85 10.17
N ILE A 121 1.24 -4.56 10.58
CA ILE A 121 2.21 -4.05 11.57
C ILE A 121 3.48 -3.64 10.84
N GLY A 122 3.78 -2.34 10.84
CA GLY A 122 4.99 -1.79 10.28
C GLY A 122 6.13 -1.76 11.29
N VAL A 123 7.36 -1.85 10.80
CA VAL A 123 8.61 -1.74 11.53
C VAL A 123 9.49 -0.76 10.76
N ARG A 124 9.76 0.39 11.37
CA ARG A 124 10.73 1.37 10.87
C ARG A 124 12.09 1.04 11.45
N LEU A 125 12.99 0.54 10.62
CA LEU A 125 14.38 0.24 10.97
C LEU A 125 15.25 1.44 10.64
N ARG A 126 16.07 1.86 11.59
CA ARG A 126 17.06 2.94 11.43
C ARG A 126 18.44 2.34 11.51
N GLU A 127 19.25 2.64 10.51
CA GLU A 127 20.58 2.06 10.38
C GLU A 127 21.59 3.13 9.99
N GLN A 128 22.65 3.27 10.78
CA GLN A 128 23.77 4.15 10.44
C GLN A 128 24.78 3.36 9.61
N ARG A 129 25.08 3.82 8.40
CA ARG A 129 26.12 3.21 7.56
C ARG A 129 27.20 4.21 7.23
N HIS A 130 28.43 3.73 7.24
CA HIS A 130 29.58 4.49 6.77
C HIS A 130 29.63 4.45 5.24
N VAL A 131 29.57 5.61 4.59
CA VAL A 131 29.48 5.73 3.13
C VAL A 131 30.43 6.77 2.57
N TYR A 132 30.81 6.56 1.30
CA TYR A 132 31.46 7.56 0.47
C TYR A 132 30.44 8.06 -0.56
N GLU A 133 30.09 9.34 -0.52
CA GLU A 133 29.08 9.95 -1.40
C GLU A 133 29.64 11.20 -2.06
N GLY A 134 29.52 11.29 -3.39
CA GLY A 134 30.02 12.44 -4.13
C GLY A 134 29.81 12.31 -5.63
N GLU A 135 30.03 13.43 -6.34
CA GLU A 135 30.17 13.43 -7.79
C GLU A 135 31.49 12.78 -8.20
N VAL A 136 31.43 11.90 -9.19
CA VAL A 136 32.59 11.27 -9.78
C VAL A 136 33.34 12.28 -10.64
N VAL A 137 34.46 12.77 -10.12
CA VAL A 137 35.34 13.76 -10.78
C VAL A 137 36.60 13.12 -11.37
N GLN A 138 36.87 11.86 -11.05
CA GLN A 138 37.93 11.05 -11.64
C GLN A 138 37.48 9.58 -11.63
N LEU A 139 37.72 8.87 -12.72
CA LEU A 139 37.36 7.45 -12.84
C LEU A 139 38.36 6.75 -13.76
N ASP A 140 39.36 6.10 -13.16
CA ASP A 140 40.40 5.36 -13.88
C ASP A 140 40.32 3.87 -13.53
N ILE A 141 39.61 3.09 -14.33
CA ILE A 141 39.53 1.63 -14.18
C ILE A 141 40.80 1.00 -14.77
N LYS A 142 41.53 0.22 -13.97
CA LYS A 142 42.68 -0.56 -14.41
C LYS A 142 42.26 -2.01 -14.63
N THR A 143 42.60 -2.56 -15.78
CA THR A 143 42.28 -3.93 -16.17
C THR A 143 43.52 -4.81 -16.15
N ARG A 144 43.28 -6.13 -16.07
CA ARG A 144 44.30 -7.18 -16.25
C ARG A 144 43.73 -8.29 -17.13
N LYS A 145 44.60 -9.08 -17.76
CA LYS A 145 44.17 -10.24 -18.56
C LYS A 145 43.59 -11.34 -17.68
N HIS A 146 42.52 -12.00 -18.14
CA HIS A 146 41.89 -13.10 -17.44
C HIS A 146 42.83 -14.32 -17.39
N PRO A 147 43.02 -14.98 -16.22
CA PRO A 147 43.98 -16.08 -16.06
C PRO A 147 43.77 -17.26 -17.03
N TYR A 148 42.51 -17.50 -17.44
CA TYR A 148 42.13 -18.63 -18.30
C TYR A 148 41.69 -18.21 -19.71
N ASN A 149 41.61 -16.90 -19.98
CA ASN A 149 41.22 -16.38 -21.30
C ASN A 149 42.04 -15.12 -21.64
N PRO A 150 43.16 -15.26 -22.34
CA PRO A 150 44.08 -14.15 -22.63
C PRO A 150 43.47 -13.00 -23.46
N TYR A 151 42.31 -13.23 -24.09
CA TYR A 151 41.58 -12.24 -24.89
C TYR A 151 40.52 -11.48 -24.09
N GLN A 152 40.31 -11.85 -22.83
CA GLN A 152 39.34 -11.19 -21.95
C GLN A 152 40.09 -10.37 -20.90
N GLU A 153 39.76 -9.08 -20.83
CA GLU A 153 40.23 -8.21 -19.76
C GLU A 153 39.19 -8.18 -18.63
N ILE A 154 39.69 -8.24 -17.40
CA ILE A 154 38.89 -8.08 -16.19
C ILE A 154 39.37 -6.86 -15.40
N PRO A 155 38.47 -6.14 -14.72
CA PRO A 155 38.87 -5.07 -13.82
C PRO A 155 39.77 -5.63 -12.71
N ASP A 156 40.86 -4.93 -12.39
CA ASP A 156 41.75 -5.24 -11.28
C ASP A 156 41.48 -4.31 -10.11
N HIS A 157 41.53 -3.00 -10.36
CA HIS A 157 41.21 -1.96 -9.38
C HIS A 157 40.77 -0.68 -10.09
N VAL A 158 40.22 0.26 -9.34
CA VAL A 158 39.82 1.58 -9.84
C VAL A 158 40.45 2.68 -8.99
N VAL A 159 40.91 3.74 -9.63
CA VAL A 159 41.21 5.01 -8.96
C VAL A 159 40.03 5.94 -9.19
N ILE A 160 39.31 6.26 -8.12
CA ILE A 160 38.08 7.03 -8.19
C ILE A 160 38.19 8.30 -7.36
N GLY A 161 37.88 9.44 -7.96
CA GLY A 161 37.79 10.73 -7.29
C GLY A 161 36.34 11.11 -7.06
N LEU A 162 35.98 11.40 -5.82
CA LEU A 162 34.66 11.88 -5.43
C LEU A 162 34.76 13.31 -4.91
N ALA A 163 33.82 14.16 -5.32
CA ALA A 163 33.72 15.54 -4.87
C ALA A 163 32.31 15.85 -4.33
N THR A 164 32.28 16.53 -3.19
CA THR A 164 31.09 17.20 -2.65
C THR A 164 31.25 18.71 -2.82
N LYS A 165 30.34 19.51 -2.28
CA LYS A 165 30.52 20.97 -2.19
C LYS A 165 31.68 21.39 -1.29
N ASP A 166 32.01 20.56 -0.30
CA ASP A 166 32.88 20.93 0.82
C ASP A 166 34.18 20.10 0.89
N ASP A 167 34.26 18.99 0.16
CA ASP A 167 35.38 18.04 0.22
C ASP A 167 35.63 17.38 -1.15
N ARG A 168 36.88 16.98 -1.40
CA ARG A 168 37.27 16.23 -2.60
C ARG A 168 38.34 15.22 -2.22
N ARG A 169 38.09 13.95 -2.55
CA ARG A 169 38.98 12.85 -2.20
C ARG A 169 39.17 11.91 -3.38
N VAL A 170 40.34 11.28 -3.44
CA VAL A 170 40.68 10.26 -4.43
C VAL A 170 41.04 8.97 -3.71
N PHE A 171 40.44 7.87 -4.13
CA PHE A 171 40.55 6.57 -3.52
C PHE A 171 41.05 5.55 -4.54
N LYS A 172 41.82 4.56 -4.07
CA LYS A 172 42.07 3.33 -4.81
C LYS A 172 41.15 2.25 -4.26
N ALA A 173 40.24 1.75 -5.07
CA ALA A 173 39.27 0.71 -4.70
C ALA A 173 39.50 -0.58 -5.50
N GLY A 174 39.19 -1.72 -4.88
CA GLY A 174 39.47 -3.04 -5.45
C GLY A 174 38.54 -3.46 -6.59
N GLN A 175 38.76 -4.67 -7.09
CA GLN A 175 38.05 -5.27 -8.22
C GLN A 175 36.52 -5.27 -8.08
N SER A 176 35.98 -5.52 -6.87
CA SER A 176 34.53 -5.58 -6.62
C SER A 176 33.83 -4.25 -6.91
N ILE A 177 34.39 -3.15 -6.39
CA ILE A 177 33.86 -1.79 -6.62
C ILE A 177 34.01 -1.42 -8.10
N ALA A 178 35.13 -1.78 -8.73
CA ALA A 178 35.34 -1.55 -10.16
C ALA A 178 34.26 -2.26 -11.02
N LEU A 179 33.93 -3.52 -10.68
CA LEU A 179 32.86 -4.27 -11.34
C LEU A 179 31.49 -3.60 -11.15
N HIS A 180 31.14 -3.17 -9.93
CA HIS A 180 29.88 -2.49 -9.67
C HIS A 180 29.76 -1.16 -10.44
N LEU A 181 30.83 -0.37 -10.52
CA LEU A 181 30.85 0.87 -11.30
C LEU A 181 30.55 0.62 -12.79
N ILE A 182 31.13 -0.45 -13.35
CA ILE A 182 30.89 -0.86 -14.75
C ILE A 182 29.43 -1.31 -14.94
N GLN A 183 28.93 -2.18 -14.05
CA GLN A 183 27.57 -2.71 -14.14
C GLN A 183 26.50 -1.62 -14.02
N GLN A 184 26.76 -0.58 -13.21
CA GLN A 184 25.87 0.57 -13.02
C GLN A 184 26.05 1.65 -14.08
N GLY A 185 26.97 1.47 -15.05
CA GLY A 185 27.24 2.46 -16.10
C GLY A 185 27.65 3.83 -15.53
N VAL A 186 28.50 3.82 -14.50
CA VAL A 186 28.97 5.04 -13.84
C VAL A 186 30.02 5.73 -14.70
N THR A 187 29.88 7.05 -14.85
CA THR A 187 30.74 7.91 -15.65
C THR A 187 31.09 9.20 -14.90
N LEU A 188 32.05 9.98 -15.43
CA LEU A 188 32.38 11.30 -14.88
C LEU A 188 31.14 12.21 -14.86
N GLY A 189 30.91 12.87 -13.74
CA GLY A 189 29.73 13.71 -13.51
C GLY A 189 28.52 12.98 -12.92
N ASP A 190 28.58 11.66 -12.72
CA ASP A 190 27.55 10.94 -11.98
C ASP A 190 27.72 11.14 -10.47
N ILE A 191 26.62 11.27 -9.73
CA ILE A 191 26.61 11.23 -8.28
C ILE A 191 26.40 9.80 -7.85
N ILE A 192 27.34 9.28 -7.07
CA ILE A 192 27.29 7.91 -6.56
C ILE A 192 27.42 7.86 -5.05
N MET A 193 27.02 6.73 -4.49
CA MET A 193 27.24 6.37 -3.11
C MET A 193 27.86 4.98 -3.04
N ILE A 194 28.95 4.85 -2.28
CA ILE A 194 29.66 3.59 -2.02
C ILE A 194 29.52 3.27 -0.55
N ASP A 195 28.92 2.13 -0.26
CA ASP A 195 28.84 1.58 1.09
C ASP A 195 30.21 1.04 1.50
N ALA A 196 30.77 1.55 2.61
CA ALA A 196 32.16 1.26 2.99
C ALA A 196 32.36 -0.18 3.46
N GLU A 197 31.32 -0.84 3.97
CA GLU A 197 31.40 -2.20 4.49
C GLU A 197 31.21 -3.24 3.37
N THR A 198 30.23 -3.01 2.50
CA THR A 198 29.85 -3.96 1.45
C THR A 198 30.53 -3.71 0.11
N GLY A 199 31.02 -2.49 -0.12
CA GLY A 199 31.52 -2.06 -1.43
C GLY A 199 30.43 -1.95 -2.50
N LYS A 200 29.14 -1.99 -2.10
CA LYS A 200 28.01 -1.78 -3.01
C LYS A 200 28.03 -0.34 -3.51
N VAL A 201 27.93 -0.18 -4.84
CA VAL A 201 27.86 1.12 -5.49
C VAL A 201 26.44 1.38 -5.97
N THR A 202 25.89 2.52 -5.60
CA THR A 202 24.58 2.99 -6.04
C THR A 202 24.74 4.29 -6.81
N LYS A 203 24.33 4.31 -8.08
CA LYS A 203 24.23 5.54 -8.88
C LYS A 203 22.97 6.28 -8.50
N LEU A 204 23.12 7.51 -7.98
CA LEU A 204 22.00 8.34 -7.53
C LEU A 204 21.42 9.18 -8.68
N GLY A 205 22.27 9.58 -9.64
CA GLY A 205 21.85 10.32 -10.82
C GLY A 205 22.99 11.14 -11.41
N ARG A 206 22.67 12.02 -12.38
CA ARG A 206 23.63 12.92 -13.03
C ARG A 206 23.76 14.22 -12.25
N SER A 207 24.96 14.81 -12.14
CA SER A 207 25.12 16.10 -11.47
C SER A 207 24.62 17.27 -12.33
N GLU A 208 24.13 18.33 -11.69
CA GLU A 208 23.73 19.59 -12.36
C GLU A 208 24.86 20.17 -13.20
N GLU A 209 26.09 20.23 -12.67
CA GLU A 209 27.24 20.80 -13.38
C GLU A 209 27.61 19.99 -14.63
N ALA A 210 27.45 18.66 -14.57
CA ALA A 210 27.71 17.78 -15.70
C ALA A 210 26.60 17.84 -16.76
N ALA A 211 25.34 18.05 -16.35
CA ALA A 211 24.19 18.19 -17.24
C ALA A 211 24.20 19.55 -17.99
N GLU A 212 24.73 20.61 -17.39
CA GLU A 212 24.88 21.92 -18.07
C GLU A 212 25.97 21.92 -19.14
N LYS A 213 27.00 21.09 -18.99
CA LYS A 213 28.22 21.11 -19.84
C LYS A 213 28.11 20.27 -21.12
N TYR A 214 27.17 19.33 -21.23
CA TYR A 214 27.09 18.43 -22.40
C TYR A 214 25.64 18.02 -22.76
N GLU A 215 25.31 18.27 -24.04
CA GLU A 215 24.27 17.65 -24.88
C GLU A 215 22.82 18.15 -24.86
N ILE A 216 22.32 18.35 -26.09
CA ILE A 216 20.90 18.34 -26.48
C ILE A 216 20.43 16.88 -26.34
N THR A 217 20.20 16.42 -25.12
CA THR A 217 19.59 15.12 -24.83
C THR A 217 18.39 15.32 -23.93
N THR A 218 17.30 14.63 -24.26
CA THR A 218 16.07 14.58 -23.46
C THR A 218 16.37 13.75 -22.22
N TRP A 219 16.99 14.35 -21.20
CA TRP A 219 17.19 13.68 -19.92
C TRP A 219 15.81 13.34 -19.34
N GLU A 220 15.49 12.04 -19.25
CA GLU A 220 14.26 11.58 -18.58
C GLU A 220 14.32 11.85 -17.06
N GLU A 221 15.54 11.94 -16.51
CA GLU A 221 15.80 12.14 -15.08
C GLU A 221 16.35 13.55 -14.81
N LYS A 222 15.80 14.19 -13.76
CA LYS A 222 16.26 15.53 -13.34
C LYS A 222 17.68 15.43 -12.78
N PRO A 223 18.60 16.33 -13.20
CA PRO A 223 19.94 16.38 -12.61
C PRO A 223 19.86 16.73 -11.12
N ILE A 224 20.86 16.27 -10.38
CA ILE A 224 20.92 16.32 -8.92
C ILE A 224 22.08 17.24 -8.50
N PRO A 225 21.90 18.11 -7.50
CA PRO A 225 22.99 18.96 -7.02
C PRO A 225 24.09 18.13 -6.37
N ARG A 226 25.34 18.60 -6.45
CA ARG A 226 26.43 18.00 -5.67
C ARG A 226 26.04 17.89 -4.18
N PRO A 227 26.30 16.75 -3.53
CA PRO A 227 26.02 16.61 -2.10
C PRO A 227 26.87 17.59 -1.29
N ALA A 228 26.36 17.97 -0.12
CA ALA A 228 27.10 18.77 0.87
C ALA A 228 27.77 17.86 1.91
N GLY A 229 28.66 18.44 2.70
CA GLY A 229 29.44 17.79 3.74
C GLY A 229 30.66 17.03 3.19
N PRO A 230 31.38 16.29 4.05
CA PRO A 230 32.52 15.49 3.63
C PRO A 230 32.11 14.36 2.68
N VAL A 231 33.05 13.91 1.84
CA VAL A 231 32.87 12.76 0.94
C VAL A 231 32.59 11.50 1.76
N GLU A 232 33.34 11.31 2.83
CA GLU A 232 33.22 10.22 3.78
C GLU A 232 32.33 10.67 4.94
N LYS A 233 31.22 9.95 5.19
CA LYS A 233 30.25 10.30 6.22
C LYS A 233 29.45 9.09 6.69
N ASN A 234 28.93 9.18 7.92
CA ASN A 234 27.87 8.29 8.38
C ASN A 234 26.53 8.80 7.88
N LYS A 235 25.76 7.93 7.24
CA LYS A 235 24.44 8.24 6.70
C LYS A 235 23.41 7.31 7.33
N GLU A 236 22.33 7.89 7.82
CA GLU A 236 21.19 7.13 8.33
C GLU A 236 20.32 6.64 7.17
N PHE A 237 20.04 5.35 7.17
CA PHE A 237 19.09 4.69 6.30
C PHE A 237 17.86 4.32 7.11
N VAL A 238 16.70 4.69 6.59
CA VAL A 238 15.41 4.36 7.20
C VAL A 238 14.67 3.41 6.27
N TYR A 239 14.39 2.20 6.77
CA TYR A 239 13.63 1.19 6.05
C TYR A 239 12.28 1.00 6.74
N VAL A 240 11.19 1.04 5.98
CA VAL A 240 9.86 0.74 6.49
C VAL A 240 9.41 -0.58 5.87
N LEU A 241 9.34 -1.62 6.70
CA LEU A 241 8.90 -2.97 6.33
C LEU A 241 7.74 -3.39 7.23
N THR A 242 6.95 -4.37 6.82
CA THR A 242 5.96 -5.00 7.70
C THR A 242 6.56 -6.22 8.39
N LEU A 243 5.97 -6.69 9.50
CA LEU A 243 6.39 -7.94 10.13
C LEU A 243 6.31 -9.12 9.14
N HIS A 244 5.31 -9.12 8.26
CA HIS A 244 5.21 -10.13 7.22
C HIS A 244 6.33 -10.05 6.18
N ASP A 245 6.79 -8.84 5.82
CA ASP A 245 7.93 -8.69 4.91
C ASP A 245 9.20 -9.30 5.56
N LEU A 246 9.42 -9.03 6.85
CA LEU A 246 10.53 -9.60 7.62
C LEU A 246 10.43 -11.13 7.73
N ASP A 247 9.23 -11.66 7.95
CA ASP A 247 8.97 -13.10 7.94
C ASP A 247 9.36 -13.72 6.59
N GLN A 248 8.96 -13.10 5.48
CA GLN A 248 9.26 -13.59 4.15
C GLN A 248 10.76 -13.59 3.86
N ILE A 249 11.47 -12.51 4.23
CA ILE A 249 12.92 -12.44 4.08
C ILE A 249 13.59 -13.55 4.89
N SER A 250 13.18 -13.74 6.15
CA SER A 250 13.71 -14.80 7.01
C SER A 250 13.40 -16.22 6.47
N ALA A 251 12.20 -16.44 5.95
CA ALA A 251 11.79 -17.70 5.34
C ALA A 251 12.58 -18.00 4.05
N GLN A 252 12.86 -17.00 3.22
CA GLN A 252 13.69 -17.15 2.02
C GLN A 252 15.11 -17.61 2.35
N HIS A 253 15.69 -17.11 3.45
CA HIS A 253 16.99 -17.58 3.91
C HIS A 253 16.99 -19.05 4.34
N ARG A 254 15.95 -19.50 5.05
CA ARG A 254 15.84 -20.90 5.47
C ARG A 254 15.57 -21.84 4.29
N SER A 255 14.71 -21.41 3.35
CA SER A 255 14.36 -22.21 2.16
C SER A 255 15.46 -22.24 1.10
N GLY A 256 16.35 -21.24 1.02
CA GLY A 256 17.54 -21.25 0.15
C GLY A 256 18.71 -22.11 0.67
N GLY A 257 18.57 -22.74 1.84
CA GLY A 257 19.59 -23.61 2.44
C GLY A 257 19.61 -25.04 1.88
N LEU A 258 20.64 -25.81 2.25
CA LEU A 258 20.88 -27.23 1.92
C LEU A 258 19.63 -28.13 1.98
N PHE A 259 18.65 -27.79 2.83
CA PHE A 259 17.40 -28.54 2.99
C PHE A 259 16.49 -28.55 1.75
N SER A 260 16.31 -27.43 1.05
CA SER A 260 15.48 -27.41 -0.18
C SER A 260 16.14 -28.17 -1.33
N LEU A 261 17.47 -28.08 -1.43
CA LEU A 261 18.30 -28.84 -2.37
C LEU A 261 18.24 -30.36 -2.11
N LEU A 262 18.18 -30.79 -0.85
CA LEU A 262 18.20 -32.22 -0.48
C LEU A 262 16.81 -32.88 -0.61
N PHE A 263 15.73 -32.14 -0.35
CA PHE A 263 14.39 -32.72 -0.20
C PHE A 263 13.37 -32.33 -1.28
N GLY A 264 13.72 -31.48 -2.24
CA GLY A 264 12.90 -31.23 -3.44
C GLY A 264 11.46 -30.77 -3.19
N GLY A 265 11.16 -30.27 -1.98
CA GLY A 265 9.82 -29.83 -1.60
C GLY A 265 9.54 -28.42 -2.15
N PRO A 266 8.34 -28.16 -2.70
CA PRO A 266 7.96 -26.80 -3.07
C PRO A 266 7.99 -25.90 -1.83
N PRO A 267 8.37 -24.61 -1.96
CA PRO A 267 8.32 -23.68 -0.84
C PRO A 267 6.90 -23.61 -0.29
N SER A 268 6.74 -23.90 1.00
CA SER A 268 5.47 -23.77 1.70
C SER A 268 4.97 -22.32 1.58
N LYS A 269 3.69 -22.15 1.20
CA LYS A 269 3.02 -20.84 1.23
C LYS A 269 2.77 -20.35 2.67
N GLU A 270 2.77 -21.27 3.65
CA GLU A 270 2.66 -20.96 5.08
C GLU A 270 4.05 -20.72 5.68
N ILE A 271 4.19 -19.64 6.45
CA ILE A 271 5.43 -19.32 7.17
C ILE A 271 5.40 -20.02 8.53
N ASP A 272 6.48 -20.74 8.83
CA ASP A 272 6.60 -21.45 10.11
C ASP A 272 6.52 -20.50 11.32
N SER A 273 5.86 -20.97 12.38
CA SER A 273 5.77 -20.27 13.65
C SER A 273 7.14 -19.99 14.29
N GLU A 274 8.14 -20.84 14.07
CA GLU A 274 9.51 -20.62 14.55
C GLU A 274 10.15 -19.41 13.87
N ILE A 275 9.96 -19.26 12.55
CA ILE A 275 10.46 -18.10 11.81
C ILE A 275 9.85 -16.82 12.37
N ARG A 276 8.53 -16.83 12.62
CA ARG A 276 7.83 -15.67 13.20
C ARG A 276 8.38 -15.29 14.57
N LYS A 277 8.63 -16.28 15.44
CA LYS A 277 9.24 -16.06 16.76
C LYS A 277 10.62 -15.43 16.65
N GLU A 278 11.47 -15.92 15.74
CA GLU A 278 12.79 -15.32 15.50
C GLU A 278 12.70 -13.88 15.00
N VAL A 279 11.76 -13.59 14.10
CA VAL A 279 11.51 -12.22 13.64
C VAL A 279 11.04 -11.34 14.79
N ASP A 280 10.11 -11.82 15.62
CA ASP A 280 9.58 -11.08 16.75
C ASP A 280 10.68 -10.78 17.79
N GLU A 281 11.55 -11.75 18.09
CA GLU A 281 12.71 -11.55 18.97
C GLU A 281 13.73 -10.55 18.39
N MET A 282 14.01 -10.64 17.09
CA MET A 282 14.88 -9.70 16.39
C MET A 282 14.30 -8.27 16.44
N VAL A 283 13.01 -8.09 16.17
CA VAL A 283 12.35 -6.78 16.22
C VAL A 283 12.38 -6.24 17.65
N LYS A 284 12.08 -7.08 18.65
CA LYS A 284 12.14 -6.70 20.06
C LYS A 284 13.54 -6.18 20.45
N LYS A 285 14.59 -6.91 20.08
CA LYS A 285 15.97 -6.48 20.34
C LYS A 285 16.28 -5.12 19.71
N ARG A 286 15.83 -4.89 18.47
CA ARG A 286 16.04 -3.62 17.76
C ARG A 286 15.27 -2.45 18.40
N LEU A 287 14.09 -2.71 18.95
CA LEU A 287 13.32 -1.73 19.72
C LEU A 287 14.05 -1.35 21.01
N GLU A 288 14.59 -2.34 21.74
CA GLU A 288 15.39 -2.12 22.96
C GLU A 288 16.68 -1.33 22.68
N GLU A 289 17.31 -1.57 21.52
CA GLU A 289 18.49 -0.82 21.05
C GLU A 289 18.15 0.59 20.51
N GLY A 290 16.87 0.92 20.33
CA GLY A 290 16.44 2.19 19.73
C GLY A 290 16.72 2.31 18.22
N THR A 291 17.02 1.20 17.55
CA THR A 291 17.27 1.12 16.09
C THR A 291 16.04 0.67 15.31
N ALA A 292 14.91 0.46 15.98
CA ALA A 292 13.61 0.22 15.37
C ALA A 292 12.49 0.99 16.06
N GLU A 293 11.38 1.15 15.36
CA GLU A 293 10.12 1.71 15.87
C GLU A 293 8.95 0.94 15.26
N ILE A 294 7.97 0.55 16.07
CA ILE A 294 6.73 -0.07 15.56
C ILE A 294 5.81 1.01 15.02
N ILE A 295 5.29 0.78 13.82
CA ILE A 295 4.24 1.58 13.20
C ILE A 295 2.95 0.75 13.23
N PRO A 296 2.02 1.01 14.15
CA PRO A 296 0.73 0.35 14.15
C PRO A 296 -0.05 0.77 12.89
N GLY A 297 -0.25 -0.18 11.98
CA GLY A 297 -1.07 0.02 10.80
C GLY A 297 -2.54 -0.28 11.04
N VAL A 298 -3.28 -0.35 9.96
CA VAL A 298 -4.73 -0.58 9.95
C VAL A 298 -5.02 -1.88 9.22
N LEU A 299 -5.72 -2.79 9.90
CA LEU A 299 -6.37 -3.94 9.26
C LEU A 299 -7.86 -3.63 9.10
N PHE A 300 -8.26 -3.39 7.86
CA PHE A 300 -9.64 -3.18 7.48
C PHE A 300 -10.26 -4.49 7.00
N ILE A 301 -11.35 -4.93 7.64
CA ILE A 301 -12.12 -6.11 7.24
C ILE A 301 -13.50 -5.66 6.74
N ASP A 302 -13.70 -5.76 5.43
CA ASP A 302 -15.01 -5.50 4.81
C ASP A 302 -15.92 -6.72 4.93
N GLU A 303 -17.23 -6.51 4.86
CA GLU A 303 -18.23 -7.58 4.94
C GLU A 303 -18.03 -8.51 6.15
N VAL A 304 -17.76 -7.92 7.33
CA VAL A 304 -17.41 -8.65 8.56
C VAL A 304 -18.43 -9.73 8.95
N HIS A 305 -19.70 -9.57 8.57
CA HIS A 305 -20.78 -10.54 8.76
C HIS A 305 -20.55 -11.90 8.05
N LEU A 306 -19.58 -11.96 7.14
CA LEU A 306 -19.19 -13.20 6.46
C LEU A 306 -18.17 -14.03 7.27
N LEU A 307 -17.56 -13.46 8.31
CA LEU A 307 -16.67 -14.18 9.22
C LEU A 307 -17.48 -15.14 10.11
N ASP A 308 -16.86 -16.25 10.47
CA ASP A 308 -17.40 -17.22 11.42
C ASP A 308 -16.89 -16.99 12.85
N ILE A 309 -17.49 -17.72 13.79
CA ILE A 309 -17.16 -17.62 15.22
C ILE A 309 -15.69 -17.92 15.53
N GLU A 310 -15.04 -18.79 14.76
CA GLU A 310 -13.60 -19.11 14.93
C GLU A 310 -12.73 -17.90 14.57
N ALA A 311 -13.03 -17.24 13.44
CA ALA A 311 -12.35 -16.02 13.02
C ALA A 311 -12.56 -14.87 14.03
N PHE A 312 -13.78 -14.70 14.54
CA PHE A 312 -14.04 -13.72 15.59
C PHE A 312 -13.28 -14.01 16.87
N SER A 313 -13.19 -15.27 17.28
CA SER A 313 -12.45 -15.69 18.48
C SER A 313 -10.95 -15.40 18.33
N PHE A 314 -10.39 -15.66 17.15
CA PHE A 314 -9.01 -15.30 16.81
C PHE A 314 -8.78 -13.79 16.88
N LEU A 315 -9.65 -12.99 16.25
CA LEU A 315 -9.52 -11.53 16.23
C LEU A 315 -9.67 -10.94 17.64
N ASN A 316 -10.59 -11.45 18.45
CA ASN A 316 -10.81 -11.01 19.82
C ASN A 316 -9.56 -11.25 20.69
N ALA A 317 -8.94 -12.43 20.58
CA ALA A 317 -7.68 -12.73 21.25
C ALA A 317 -6.52 -11.85 20.75
N ALA A 318 -6.46 -11.59 19.44
CA ALA A 318 -5.40 -10.77 18.86
C ALA A 318 -5.49 -9.28 19.24
N MET A 319 -6.70 -8.76 19.50
CA MET A 319 -6.91 -7.38 19.98
C MET A 319 -6.32 -7.10 21.36
N GLU A 320 -6.06 -8.13 22.16
CA GLU A 320 -5.42 -8.01 23.48
C GLU A 320 -3.90 -7.84 23.38
N SER A 321 -3.30 -8.04 22.21
CA SER A 321 -1.86 -7.88 22.01
C SER A 321 -1.48 -6.39 21.97
N GLU A 322 -0.40 -6.02 22.66
CA GLU A 322 0.15 -4.65 22.64
C GLU A 322 0.58 -4.21 21.23
N LEU A 323 0.96 -5.16 20.37
CA LEU A 323 1.40 -4.90 18.99
C LEU A 323 0.26 -5.07 17.98
N ALA A 324 -0.99 -5.20 18.42
CA ALA A 324 -2.11 -5.36 17.53
C ALA A 324 -2.27 -4.12 16.61
N PRO A 325 -2.43 -4.30 15.29
CA PRO A 325 -2.82 -3.22 14.41
C PRO A 325 -4.23 -2.75 14.77
N ILE A 326 -4.57 -1.56 14.30
CA ILE A 326 -5.90 -0.99 14.49
C ILE A 326 -6.89 -1.79 13.64
N LEU A 327 -7.82 -2.47 14.29
CA LEU A 327 -8.87 -3.21 13.60
C LEU A 327 -10.04 -2.29 13.26
N ILE A 328 -10.38 -2.26 11.97
CA ILE A 328 -11.55 -1.56 11.47
C ILE A 328 -12.42 -2.55 10.71
N PHE A 329 -13.65 -2.74 11.17
CA PHE A 329 -14.65 -3.57 10.53
C PHE A 329 -15.60 -2.71 9.70
N ALA A 330 -16.14 -3.27 8.63
CA ALA A 330 -17.29 -2.69 7.93
C ALA A 330 -18.42 -3.71 7.80
N SER A 331 -19.63 -3.25 8.09
CA SER A 331 -20.86 -4.03 7.88
C SER A 331 -21.92 -3.22 7.16
N ASN A 332 -22.62 -3.91 6.25
CA ASN A 332 -23.82 -3.45 5.56
C ASN A 332 -25.07 -4.22 5.97
N ARG A 333 -24.97 -5.11 6.98
CA ARG A 333 -26.08 -5.90 7.51
C ARG A 333 -26.58 -5.31 8.82
N GLY A 334 -27.90 -5.41 9.04
CA GLY A 334 -28.55 -5.16 10.33
C GLY A 334 -28.36 -6.35 11.26
N VAL A 335 -29.44 -7.00 11.71
CA VAL A 335 -29.36 -8.25 12.48
C VAL A 335 -29.20 -9.43 11.52
N THR A 336 -28.25 -10.32 11.80
CA THR A 336 -28.05 -11.57 11.05
C THR A 336 -27.42 -12.63 11.94
N LYS A 337 -27.52 -13.88 11.51
CA LYS A 337 -26.87 -15.03 12.16
C LYS A 337 -25.34 -14.87 12.16
N VAL A 338 -24.70 -15.11 13.30
CA VAL A 338 -23.24 -15.27 13.38
C VAL A 338 -22.87 -16.61 12.74
N ARG A 339 -22.08 -16.59 11.68
CA ARG A 339 -21.74 -17.80 10.92
C ARG A 339 -21.08 -18.86 11.81
N GLY A 340 -21.50 -20.10 11.64
CA GLY A 340 -21.07 -21.24 12.47
C GLY A 340 -21.84 -21.43 13.77
N THR A 341 -22.83 -20.57 14.07
CA THR A 341 -23.67 -20.67 15.28
C THR A 341 -25.12 -20.40 14.95
N ASP A 342 -26.05 -20.73 15.85
CA ASP A 342 -27.48 -20.40 15.72
C ASP A 342 -27.88 -19.02 16.28
N ILE A 343 -26.90 -18.20 16.67
CA ILE A 343 -27.12 -16.93 17.35
C ILE A 343 -27.31 -15.82 16.32
N GLU A 344 -28.40 -15.07 16.42
CA GLU A 344 -28.57 -13.80 15.72
C GLU A 344 -27.98 -12.66 16.52
N SER A 345 -27.25 -11.77 15.84
CA SER A 345 -26.60 -10.64 16.47
C SER A 345 -26.55 -9.43 15.53
N PRO A 346 -26.53 -8.18 16.04
CA PRO A 346 -26.25 -7.02 15.22
C PRO A 346 -24.96 -7.20 14.43
N HIS A 347 -25.05 -6.88 13.14
CA HIS A 347 -23.98 -6.97 12.15
C HIS A 347 -23.40 -8.37 11.94
N GLY A 348 -23.98 -9.42 12.53
CA GLY A 348 -23.43 -10.78 12.50
C GLY A 348 -22.17 -10.93 13.33
N ILE A 349 -21.95 -10.07 14.33
CA ILE A 349 -20.77 -10.04 15.20
C ILE A 349 -21.16 -10.57 16.59
N PRO A 350 -20.37 -11.46 17.23
CA PRO A 350 -20.59 -11.87 18.61
C PRO A 350 -20.70 -10.67 19.57
N LEU A 351 -21.62 -10.75 20.55
CA LEU A 351 -21.90 -9.63 21.45
C LEU A 351 -20.68 -9.18 22.28
N ASP A 352 -19.84 -10.14 22.70
CA ASP A 352 -18.61 -9.90 23.45
C ASP A 352 -17.59 -9.06 22.65
N LEU A 353 -17.50 -9.28 21.34
CA LEU A 353 -16.68 -8.45 20.47
C LEU A 353 -17.37 -7.11 20.19
N LEU A 354 -18.68 -7.10 19.97
CA LEU A 354 -19.47 -5.90 19.68
C LEU A 354 -19.33 -4.84 20.80
N ASP A 355 -19.32 -5.26 22.06
CA ASP A 355 -19.12 -4.38 23.23
C ASP A 355 -17.75 -3.67 23.24
N ARG A 356 -16.78 -4.17 22.47
CA ARG A 356 -15.43 -3.60 22.31
C ARG A 356 -15.31 -2.69 21.08
N LEU A 357 -16.39 -2.54 20.30
CA LEU A 357 -16.38 -1.76 19.06
C LEU A 357 -16.89 -0.33 19.29
N LEU A 358 -16.14 0.63 18.76
CA LEU A 358 -16.65 1.98 18.51
C LEU A 358 -17.41 1.99 17.19
N ILE A 359 -18.73 2.08 17.26
CA ILE A 359 -19.59 2.01 16.07
C ILE A 359 -19.76 3.42 15.48
N ILE A 360 -19.31 3.59 14.23
CA ILE A 360 -19.49 4.80 13.44
C ILE A 360 -20.50 4.52 12.32
N SER A 361 -21.66 5.14 12.41
CA SER A 361 -22.71 5.02 11.41
C SER A 361 -22.45 5.92 10.20
N THR A 362 -22.64 5.37 9.00
CA THR A 362 -22.61 6.11 7.73
C THR A 362 -24.02 6.25 7.18
N ARG A 363 -24.30 7.37 6.52
CA ARG A 363 -25.64 7.67 5.97
C ARG A 363 -25.67 7.56 4.44
N PRO A 364 -26.84 7.36 3.81
CA PRO A 364 -26.98 7.58 2.38
C PRO A 364 -26.54 9.00 2.00
N TYR A 365 -25.90 9.13 0.84
CA TYR A 365 -25.51 10.44 0.32
C TYR A 365 -26.74 11.22 -0.16
N THR A 366 -26.70 12.52 0.04
CA THR A 366 -27.66 13.47 -0.56
C THR A 366 -27.41 13.60 -2.06
N ARG A 367 -28.40 14.11 -2.81
CA ARG A 367 -28.28 14.34 -4.26
C ARG A 367 -27.06 15.19 -4.62
N ASP A 368 -26.81 16.25 -3.86
CA ASP A 368 -25.67 17.16 -4.09
C ASP A 368 -24.32 16.48 -3.81
N GLU A 369 -24.24 15.65 -2.76
CA GLU A 369 -23.05 14.84 -2.48
C GLU A 369 -22.82 13.80 -3.59
N ILE A 370 -23.88 13.13 -4.08
CA ILE A 370 -23.79 12.17 -5.20
C ILE A 370 -23.25 12.86 -6.46
N LYS A 371 -23.84 14.00 -6.84
CA LYS A 371 -23.39 14.79 -7.99
C LYS A 371 -21.91 15.13 -7.86
N LYS A 372 -21.50 15.62 -6.68
CA LYS A 372 -20.12 16.02 -6.48
C LYS A 372 -19.14 14.85 -6.53
N ILE A 373 -19.54 13.69 -6.01
CA ILE A 373 -18.74 12.47 -6.13
C ILE A 373 -18.59 12.07 -7.60
N LEU A 374 -19.67 12.09 -8.38
CA LEU A 374 -19.63 11.78 -9.81
C LEU A 374 -18.72 12.74 -10.59
N GLU A 375 -18.73 14.04 -10.27
CA GLU A 375 -17.79 15.01 -10.84
C GLU A 375 -16.33 14.63 -10.58
N ILE A 376 -16.00 14.30 -9.33
CA ILE A 376 -14.63 13.91 -8.94
C ILE A 376 -14.22 12.63 -9.65
N ARG A 377 -15.11 11.63 -9.74
CA ARG A 377 -14.84 10.37 -10.42
C ARG A 377 -14.65 10.53 -11.93
N ALA A 378 -15.49 11.34 -12.57
CA ALA A 378 -15.32 11.66 -13.99
C ALA A 378 -13.96 12.32 -14.25
N ALA A 379 -13.54 13.25 -13.39
CA ALA A 379 -12.23 13.90 -13.50
C ALA A 379 -11.06 12.92 -13.29
N GLU A 380 -11.14 12.04 -12.28
CA GLU A 380 -10.12 11.00 -12.02
C GLU A 380 -9.95 10.04 -13.20
N GLU A 381 -11.06 9.62 -13.79
CA GLU A 381 -11.07 8.72 -14.95
C GLU A 381 -10.78 9.44 -16.27
N LYS A 382 -10.57 10.76 -16.24
CA LYS A 382 -10.37 11.64 -17.41
C LYS A 382 -11.52 11.52 -18.43
N VAL A 383 -12.74 11.39 -17.92
CA VAL A 383 -13.97 11.31 -18.69
C VAL A 383 -14.60 12.70 -18.78
N ARG A 384 -14.87 13.17 -20.01
CA ARG A 384 -15.62 14.41 -20.23
C ARG A 384 -17.11 14.10 -20.22
N ILE A 385 -17.87 14.88 -19.47
CA ILE A 385 -19.32 14.70 -19.30
C ILE A 385 -20.02 16.06 -19.33
N SER A 386 -21.08 16.14 -20.14
CA SER A 386 -21.93 17.34 -20.20
C SER A 386 -22.67 17.54 -18.87
N SER A 387 -23.04 18.79 -18.57
CA SER A 387 -23.72 19.13 -17.31
C SER A 387 -25.05 18.41 -17.17
N GLU A 388 -25.80 18.28 -18.27
CA GLU A 388 -27.09 17.59 -18.32
C GLU A 388 -26.93 16.08 -18.12
N ALA A 389 -25.89 15.47 -18.70
CA ALA A 389 -25.61 14.05 -18.50
C ALA A 389 -25.22 13.74 -17.06
N LEU A 390 -24.47 14.65 -16.42
CA LEU A 390 -24.12 14.55 -15.01
C LEU A 390 -25.36 14.61 -14.10
N GLU A 391 -26.32 15.50 -14.39
CA GLU A 391 -27.62 15.52 -13.69
C GLU A 391 -28.36 14.19 -13.86
N ALA A 392 -28.46 13.68 -15.09
CA ALA A 392 -29.12 12.39 -15.36
C ALA A 392 -28.47 11.22 -14.61
N LEU A 393 -27.13 11.15 -14.57
CA LEU A 393 -26.37 10.18 -13.77
C LEU A 393 -26.59 10.35 -12.26
N THR A 394 -26.71 11.60 -11.81
CA THR A 394 -27.00 11.90 -10.39
C THR A 394 -28.36 11.37 -9.99
N ASP A 395 -29.38 11.59 -10.83
CA ASP A 395 -30.74 11.08 -10.59
C ASP A 395 -30.76 9.55 -10.55
N ILE A 396 -30.01 8.89 -11.44
CA ILE A 396 -29.81 7.42 -11.38
C ILE A 396 -29.20 7.02 -10.04
N GLY A 397 -28.19 7.75 -9.55
CA GLY A 397 -27.55 7.48 -8.26
C GLY A 397 -28.49 7.60 -7.07
N VAL A 398 -29.45 8.53 -7.13
CA VAL A 398 -30.52 8.70 -6.12
C VAL A 398 -31.57 7.58 -6.21
N GLU A 399 -31.99 7.21 -7.42
CA GLU A 399 -32.98 6.15 -7.67
C GLU A 399 -32.47 4.75 -7.31
N SER A 400 -31.16 4.52 -7.47
CA SER A 400 -30.51 3.22 -7.34
C SER A 400 -29.40 3.23 -6.28
N THR A 401 -28.13 3.20 -6.68
CA THR A 401 -26.99 3.33 -5.78
C THR A 401 -25.91 4.19 -6.43
N LEU A 402 -25.14 4.92 -5.61
CA LEU A 402 -23.95 5.64 -6.06
C LEU A 402 -22.96 4.72 -6.80
N ARG A 403 -22.79 3.47 -6.33
CA ARG A 403 -21.89 2.50 -6.96
C ARG A 403 -22.31 2.24 -8.42
N TYR A 404 -23.59 2.04 -8.65
CA TYR A 404 -24.12 1.80 -9.99
C TYR A 404 -23.97 3.04 -10.89
N ALA A 405 -24.29 4.23 -10.39
CA ALA A 405 -24.09 5.47 -11.15
C ALA A 405 -22.61 5.68 -11.55
N VAL A 406 -21.66 5.45 -10.62
CA VAL A 406 -20.23 5.52 -10.93
C VAL A 406 -19.84 4.47 -11.98
N GLN A 407 -20.34 3.24 -11.86
CA GLN A 407 -20.07 2.17 -12.83
C GLN A 407 -20.58 2.49 -14.24
N LEU A 408 -21.63 3.30 -14.38
CA LEU A 408 -22.16 3.73 -15.67
C LEU A 408 -21.31 4.79 -16.37
N LEU A 409 -20.38 5.48 -15.70
CA LEU A 409 -19.52 6.50 -16.33
C LEU A 409 -18.74 5.92 -17.50
N ARG A 410 -18.05 4.79 -17.29
CA ARG A 410 -17.19 4.20 -18.32
C ARG A 410 -17.98 3.62 -19.50
N PRO A 411 -19.03 2.81 -19.31
CA PRO A 411 -19.91 2.38 -20.40
C PRO A 411 -20.49 3.56 -21.19
N SER A 412 -20.95 4.62 -20.51
CA SER A 412 -21.46 5.82 -21.18
C SER A 412 -20.39 6.50 -22.04
N MET A 413 -19.13 6.53 -21.59
CA MET A 413 -18.01 7.06 -22.37
C MET A 413 -17.72 6.19 -23.61
N GLU A 414 -17.74 4.87 -23.49
CA GLU A 414 -17.49 3.99 -24.64
C GLU A 414 -18.63 4.07 -25.67
N ILE A 415 -19.88 4.23 -25.24
CA ILE A 415 -21.03 4.50 -26.14
C ILE A 415 -20.84 5.85 -26.85
N ALA A 416 -20.49 6.91 -26.11
CA ALA A 416 -20.24 8.23 -26.69
C ALA A 416 -19.13 8.18 -27.77
N LYS A 417 -18.02 7.48 -27.49
CA LYS A 417 -16.94 7.26 -28.46
C LYS A 417 -17.38 6.46 -29.68
N GLY A 418 -18.17 5.41 -29.49
CA GLY A 418 -18.76 4.64 -30.58
C GLY A 418 -19.60 5.50 -31.53
N ASN A 419 -20.22 6.54 -30.98
CA ASN A 419 -20.99 7.56 -31.72
C ASN A 419 -20.14 8.75 -32.21
N GLY A 420 -18.80 8.66 -32.14
CA GLY A 420 -17.88 9.70 -32.59
C GLY A 420 -17.79 10.93 -31.69
N LYS A 421 -18.25 10.84 -30.43
CA LYS A 421 -18.19 11.93 -29.45
C LYS A 421 -17.03 11.74 -28.47
N GLU A 422 -16.44 12.84 -28.02
CA GLU A 422 -15.43 12.86 -26.94
C GLU A 422 -16.01 13.19 -25.56
N GLU A 423 -17.31 13.43 -25.47
CA GLU A 423 -18.02 13.86 -24.27
C GLU A 423 -19.32 13.07 -24.11
N ILE A 424 -19.62 12.65 -22.88
CA ILE A 424 -20.85 11.95 -22.53
C ILE A 424 -22.03 12.93 -22.58
N THR A 425 -23.06 12.54 -23.33
CA THR A 425 -24.36 13.22 -23.39
C THR A 425 -25.45 12.41 -22.67
N VAL A 426 -26.60 13.03 -22.41
CA VAL A 426 -27.73 12.38 -21.73
C VAL A 426 -28.18 11.10 -22.44
N GLN A 427 -28.14 11.08 -23.77
CA GLN A 427 -28.53 9.90 -24.56
C GLN A 427 -27.61 8.72 -24.29
N ASP A 428 -26.30 8.96 -24.17
CA ASP A 428 -25.32 7.89 -23.93
C ASP A 428 -25.52 7.28 -22.52
N VAL A 429 -25.87 8.11 -21.52
CA VAL A 429 -26.25 7.66 -20.17
C VAL A 429 -27.53 6.82 -20.17
N ILE A 430 -28.56 7.27 -20.90
CA ILE A 430 -29.83 6.55 -21.04
C ILE A 430 -29.60 5.20 -21.72
N GLU A 431 -28.79 5.17 -22.77
CA GLU A 431 -28.42 3.94 -23.47
C GLU A 431 -27.66 2.98 -22.55
N ALA A 432 -26.68 3.48 -21.79
CA ALA A 432 -25.99 2.68 -20.78
C ALA A 432 -26.96 2.10 -19.74
N LYS A 433 -27.88 2.91 -19.18
CA LYS A 433 -28.91 2.44 -18.22
C LYS A 433 -29.84 1.38 -18.82
N LYS A 434 -30.09 1.40 -20.13
CA LYS A 434 -30.91 0.38 -20.80
C LYS A 434 -30.17 -0.95 -20.88
N LEU A 435 -28.89 -0.92 -21.26
CA LEU A 435 -28.06 -2.10 -21.50
C LEU A 435 -27.59 -2.78 -20.22
N PHE A 436 -27.24 -2.00 -19.19
CA PHE A 436 -26.75 -2.52 -17.92
C PHE A 436 -27.85 -2.37 -16.88
N SER A 437 -28.26 -3.46 -16.22
CA SER A 437 -29.27 -3.43 -15.16
C SER A 437 -28.60 -3.16 -13.80
N ASP A 438 -29.25 -2.38 -12.95
CA ASP A 438 -28.92 -2.35 -11.53
C ASP A 438 -29.42 -3.64 -10.83
N ILE A 439 -29.06 -3.83 -9.56
CA ILE A 439 -29.44 -5.04 -8.82
C ILE A 439 -30.96 -5.19 -8.75
N LYS A 440 -31.68 -4.09 -8.52
CA LYS A 440 -33.15 -4.12 -8.35
C LYS A 440 -33.83 -4.56 -9.65
N ARG A 441 -33.49 -3.93 -10.78
CA ARG A 441 -34.01 -4.27 -12.10
C ARG A 441 -33.63 -5.70 -12.50
N SER A 442 -32.39 -6.12 -12.21
CA SER A 442 -31.94 -7.48 -12.51
C SER A 442 -32.76 -8.52 -11.74
N VAL A 443 -33.02 -8.32 -10.45
CA VAL A 443 -33.87 -9.22 -9.65
C VAL A 443 -35.31 -9.26 -10.19
N GLU A 444 -35.87 -8.11 -10.57
CA GLU A 444 -37.22 -8.04 -11.16
C GLU A 444 -37.30 -8.76 -12.52
N GLU A 445 -36.28 -8.63 -13.37
CA GLU A 445 -36.16 -9.33 -14.65
C GLU A 445 -36.04 -10.85 -14.43
N LEU A 446 -35.19 -11.29 -13.51
CA LEU A 446 -35.02 -12.71 -13.19
C LEU A 446 -36.30 -13.35 -12.67
N ARG A 447 -37.07 -12.65 -11.83
CA ARG A 447 -38.39 -13.13 -11.35
C ARG A 447 -39.38 -13.36 -12.50
N ARG A 448 -39.32 -12.59 -13.58
CA ARG A 448 -40.18 -12.80 -14.76
C ARG A 448 -39.80 -14.04 -15.55
N PHE A 449 -38.54 -14.45 -15.47
CA PHE A 449 -38.01 -15.64 -16.16
C PHE A 449 -37.84 -16.84 -15.22
N GLU A 450 -38.36 -16.77 -13.99
CA GLU A 450 -38.14 -17.80 -12.96
C GLU A 450 -38.55 -19.20 -13.43
N GLU A 451 -39.64 -19.32 -14.19
CA GLU A 451 -40.10 -20.60 -14.76
C GLU A 451 -39.24 -21.13 -15.91
N LEU A 452 -38.45 -20.27 -16.57
CA LEU A 452 -37.55 -20.61 -17.68
C LEU A 452 -36.11 -20.81 -17.22
N MET A 453 -35.77 -20.42 -15.99
CA MET A 453 -34.45 -20.53 -15.41
C MET A 453 -34.27 -21.89 -14.75
N LEU A 454 -33.09 -22.49 -14.94
CA LEU A 454 -32.71 -23.72 -14.24
C LEU A 454 -32.56 -23.42 -12.74
N LYS A 455 -33.09 -24.31 -11.90
CA LYS A 455 -33.01 -24.22 -10.43
C LYS A 455 -31.63 -24.56 -9.90
#